data_AF-A0A2M8WT64-F1
#
_entry.id   AF-A0A2M8WT64-F1
#
_cell.length_a   1.000
_cell.length_b   1.000
_cell.length_c   1.000
_cell.angle_alpha   90.00
_cell.angle_beta   90.00
_cell.angle_gamma   90.00
#
_symmetry.space_group_name_H-M   'P 1'
#
loop_
_entity.id
_entity.type
_entity.pdbx_description
1 polymer ?
#
loop_
_entity_poly.entity_id
_entity_poly.type
_entity_poly.pdbx_seq_one_letter_code
_entity_poly.pdbx_strand_id
1 'polypeptide(L)'
;MNAAEIDILWLGYEDVSGLWEVTWGDDDGTEPSRTARRGDLFVTLLSDGLIDVTTGPPSADFDAAHHLAPDEVRELLRDPRSWRGPQLDDDGQHVLLFRTTEAGLAAYRAATGWRAGGAEPRG
;
A
#
# COMPACT_ATOMS: atom_id res chain seq x y z
N MET A 1 12.67 -11.17 -0.84
CA MET A 1 11.95 -9.96 -0.44
C MET A 1 12.96 -8.86 -0.20
N ASN A 2 12.76 -7.68 -0.78
CA ASN A 2 13.61 -6.50 -0.59
C ASN A 2 13.05 -5.58 0.51
N ALA A 3 13.83 -4.58 0.94
CA ALA A 3 13.44 -3.69 2.03
C ALA A 3 12.12 -2.95 1.78
N ALA A 4 11.87 -2.49 0.54
CA ALA A 4 10.64 -1.77 0.21
C ALA A 4 9.39 -2.68 0.27
N GLU A 5 9.53 -3.96 -0.08
CA GLU A 5 8.44 -4.94 0.09
C GLU A 5 8.14 -5.19 1.57
N ILE A 6 9.19 -5.31 2.39
CA ILE A 6 9.05 -5.48 3.85
C ILE A 6 8.32 -4.28 4.46
N ASP A 7 8.70 -3.06 4.07
CA ASP A 7 8.09 -1.82 4.57
C ASP A 7 6.61 -1.72 4.17
N ILE A 8 6.27 -2.03 2.92
CA ILE A 8 4.87 -2.02 2.46
C ILE A 8 4.05 -3.05 3.26
N LEU A 9 4.55 -4.28 3.40
CA LEU A 9 3.82 -5.32 4.12
C LEU A 9 3.66 -5.00 5.60
N TRP A 10 4.61 -4.29 6.21
CA TRP A 10 4.48 -3.80 7.58
C TRP A 10 3.42 -2.70 7.70
N LEU A 11 3.48 -1.67 6.85
CA LEU A 11 2.53 -0.55 6.85
C LEU A 11 1.08 -1.05 6.72
N GLY A 12 0.81 -1.89 5.72
CA GLY A 12 -0.52 -2.44 5.50
C GLY A 12 -0.98 -3.46 6.56
N TYR A 13 -0.11 -3.89 7.46
CA TYR A 13 -0.46 -4.74 8.60
C TYR A 13 -0.81 -3.90 9.84
N GLU A 14 -0.07 -2.80 10.09
CA GLU A 14 -0.35 -1.92 11.23
C GLU A 14 -1.73 -1.24 11.10
N ASP A 15 -2.06 -0.78 9.89
CA ASP A 15 -3.35 -0.18 9.58
C ASP A 15 -3.68 -0.32 8.08
N VAL A 16 -4.86 0.15 7.71
CA VAL A 16 -5.24 0.43 6.33
C VAL A 16 -4.44 1.64 5.84
N SER A 17 -3.34 1.38 5.14
CA SER A 17 -2.47 2.46 4.68
C SER A 17 -2.85 2.95 3.29
N GLY A 18 -2.71 4.26 3.11
CA GLY A 18 -2.70 4.87 1.79
C GLY A 18 -1.46 4.54 0.99
N LEU A 19 -1.58 4.45 -0.34
CA LEU A 19 -0.40 4.30 -1.21
C LEU A 19 0.61 5.45 -1.06
N TRP A 20 0.14 6.64 -0.69
CA TRP A 20 1.00 7.80 -0.40
C TRP A 20 1.79 7.63 0.90
N GLU A 21 1.38 6.77 1.83
CA GLU A 21 2.12 6.52 3.08
C GLU A 21 3.36 5.65 2.87
N VAL A 22 3.54 5.10 1.67
CA VAL A 22 4.79 4.43 1.30
C VAL A 22 5.84 5.45 0.84
N THR A 23 5.48 6.74 0.77
CA THR A 23 6.42 7.80 0.37
C THR A 23 7.29 8.35 1.49
N TRP A 24 7.19 7.87 2.73
CA TRP A 24 8.00 8.37 3.84
C TRP A 24 9.46 7.92 3.72
N GLY A 25 10.25 8.82 3.14
CA GLY A 25 11.70 8.74 3.00
C GLY A 25 12.15 10.01 2.30
N ASP A 26 12.36 11.06 3.10
CA ASP A 26 13.05 12.33 2.84
C ASP A 26 13.34 12.65 1.36
N ASP A 27 12.41 13.33 0.69
CA ASP A 27 12.70 14.53 -0.09
C ASP A 27 11.41 15.09 -0.73
N ASP A 28 11.38 16.41 -0.82
CA ASP A 28 10.30 17.30 -1.21
C ASP A 28 9.93 17.21 -2.72
N GLY A 29 9.76 15.98 -3.24
CA GLY A 29 9.45 15.75 -4.64
C GLY A 29 9.13 14.30 -4.96
N THR A 30 7.88 14.04 -5.35
CA THR A 30 7.51 12.85 -6.10
C THR A 30 8.25 12.81 -7.44
N GLU A 31 9.49 12.32 -7.46
CA GLU A 31 10.19 11.98 -8.70
C GLU A 31 9.36 10.90 -9.44
N PRO A 32 8.93 11.13 -10.69
CA PRO A 32 8.08 10.19 -11.44
C PRO A 32 8.64 8.77 -11.55
N SER A 33 9.97 8.62 -11.55
CA SER A 33 10.67 7.33 -11.60
C SER A 33 10.53 6.52 -10.30
N ARG A 34 10.46 7.18 -9.13
CA ARG A 34 10.23 6.52 -7.84
C ARG A 34 8.78 6.07 -7.71
N THR A 35 7.85 6.92 -8.15
CA THR A 35 6.42 6.59 -8.20
C THR A 35 6.16 5.40 -9.12
N ALA A 36 6.77 5.37 -10.32
CA ALA A 36 6.67 4.23 -11.23
C ALA A 36 7.20 2.93 -10.61
N ARG A 37 8.40 2.95 -10.00
CA ARG A 37 8.99 1.76 -9.35
C ARG A 37 8.15 1.26 -8.17
N ARG A 38 7.62 2.18 -7.35
CA ARG A 38 6.71 1.82 -6.24
C ARG A 38 5.37 1.29 -6.77
N GLY A 39 4.88 1.84 -7.87
CA GLY A 39 3.67 1.36 -8.53
C GLY A 39 3.81 -0.09 -9.03
N ASP A 40 4.93 -0.39 -9.68
CA ASP A 40 5.24 -1.77 -10.09
C ASP A 40 5.33 -2.72 -8.89
N LEU A 41 5.86 -2.25 -7.76
CA LEU A 41 5.93 -3.01 -6.52
C LEU A 41 4.55 -3.34 -5.97
N PHE A 42 3.66 -2.36 -5.90
CA PHE A 42 2.26 -2.54 -5.48
C PHE A 42 1.54 -3.55 -6.35
N VAL A 43 1.65 -3.41 -7.68
CA VAL A 43 1.00 -4.33 -8.61
C VAL A 43 1.57 -5.75 -8.49
N THR A 44 2.87 -5.88 -8.24
CA THR A 44 3.51 -7.20 -8.01
C THR A 44 2.99 -7.84 -6.72
N LEU A 45 3.04 -7.12 -5.60
CA LEU A 45 2.57 -7.63 -4.31
C LEU A 45 1.08 -7.99 -4.34
N LEU A 46 0.25 -7.22 -5.05
CA LEU A 46 -1.17 -7.52 -5.26
C LEU A 46 -1.37 -8.75 -6.15
N SER A 47 -0.59 -8.88 -7.23
CA SER A 47 -0.65 -10.04 -8.13
C SER A 47 -0.24 -11.34 -7.43
N ASP A 48 0.71 -11.24 -6.48
CA ASP A 48 1.17 -12.35 -5.65
C ASP A 48 0.21 -12.64 -4.47
N GLY A 49 -0.85 -11.84 -4.30
CA GLY A 49 -1.83 -11.98 -3.22
C GLY A 49 -1.28 -11.62 -1.83
N LEU A 50 -0.20 -10.83 -1.76
CA LEU A 50 0.44 -10.42 -0.51
C LEU A 50 -0.19 -9.16 0.09
N ILE A 51 -0.86 -8.37 -0.74
CA ILE A 51 -1.68 -7.24 -0.31
C ILE A 51 -3.03 -7.28 -1.02
N ASP A 52 -4.03 -6.65 -0.41
CA ASP A 52 -5.28 -6.28 -1.06
C ASP A 52 -5.29 -4.77 -1.25
N VAL A 53 -5.73 -4.30 -2.41
CA VAL A 53 -5.93 -2.87 -2.69
C VAL A 53 -7.41 -2.59 -2.84
N THR A 54 -7.89 -1.54 -2.18
CA THR A 54 -9.27 -1.11 -2.22
C THR A 54 -9.37 0.35 -2.63
N THR A 55 -10.51 0.72 -3.21
CA THR A 55 -10.86 2.11 -3.46
C THR A 55 -12.26 2.45 -2.94
N GLY A 56 -12.40 3.65 -2.40
CA GLY A 56 -13.66 4.16 -1.88
C GLY A 56 -13.53 5.60 -1.40
N PRO A 57 -14.64 6.24 -1.01
CA PRO A 57 -14.60 7.52 -0.32
C PRO A 57 -13.86 7.38 1.01
N PRO A 58 -13.19 8.44 1.51
CA PRO A 58 -12.60 8.47 2.83
C PRO A 58 -13.70 8.54 3.92
N SER A 59 -14.48 7.48 4.08
CA SER A 59 -15.41 7.30 5.19
C SER A 59 -14.91 6.22 6.13
N ALA A 60 -15.17 6.38 7.44
CA ALA A 60 -14.75 5.43 8.46
C ALA A 60 -15.28 4.00 8.25
N ASP A 61 -16.40 3.84 7.52
CA ASP A 61 -16.95 2.55 7.14
C ASP A 61 -16.52 2.19 5.71
N PHE A 62 -15.35 1.56 5.59
CA PHE A 62 -14.84 0.94 4.35
C PHE A 62 -15.58 -0.36 3.97
N ASP A 63 -16.74 -0.65 4.59
CA ASP A 63 -17.58 -1.82 4.28
C ASP A 63 -18.12 -1.80 2.83
N ALA A 64 -18.13 -0.65 2.18
CA ALA A 64 -18.51 -0.47 0.78
C ALA A 64 -17.29 -0.33 -0.17
N ALA A 65 -16.07 -0.59 0.30
CA ALA A 65 -14.87 -0.42 -0.50
C ALA A 65 -14.79 -1.45 -1.63
N HIS A 66 -14.42 -0.98 -2.81
CA HIS A 66 -14.25 -1.83 -3.97
C HIS A 66 -12.83 -2.40 -4.00
N HIS A 67 -12.70 -3.73 -3.93
CA HIS A 67 -11.42 -4.40 -4.14
C HIS A 67 -11.02 -4.32 -5.60
N LEU A 68 -9.76 -3.95 -5.84
CA LEU A 68 -9.22 -3.73 -7.18
C LEU A 68 -8.37 -4.90 -7.63
N ALA A 69 -8.54 -5.30 -8.89
CA ALA A 69 -7.64 -6.23 -9.54
C ALA A 69 -6.29 -5.55 -9.89
N PRO A 70 -5.21 -6.32 -10.10
CA PRO A 70 -3.89 -5.78 -10.47
C PRO A 70 -3.90 -4.83 -11.67
N ASP A 71 -4.69 -5.13 -12.69
CA ASP A 71 -4.78 -4.29 -13.90
C ASP A 71 -5.51 -2.97 -13.63
N GLU A 72 -6.52 -2.97 -12.76
CA GLU A 72 -7.23 -1.75 -12.37
C GLU A 72 -6.33 -0.83 -11.54
N VAL A 73 -5.57 -1.40 -10.60
CA VAL A 73 -4.53 -0.67 -9.87
C VAL A 73 -3.50 -0.09 -10.82
N ARG A 74 -3.00 -0.87 -11.78
CA ARG A 74 -2.03 -0.38 -12.78
C ARG A 74 -2.56 0.81 -13.58
N GLU A 75 -3.83 0.79 -13.99
CA GLU A 75 -4.46 1.91 -14.69
C GLU A 75 -4.59 3.14 -13.79
N LEU A 76 -5.04 2.98 -12.54
CA LEU A 76 -5.18 4.08 -11.58
C LEU A 76 -3.84 4.72 -11.21
N LEU A 77 -2.77 3.94 -11.07
CA LEU A 77 -1.44 4.47 -10.74
C LEU A 77 -0.82 5.35 -11.83
N ARG A 78 -1.41 5.38 -13.04
CA ARG A 78 -1.05 6.36 -14.09
C ARG A 78 -1.55 7.77 -13.76
N ASP A 79 -2.55 7.91 -12.89
CA ASP A 79 -3.04 9.19 -12.41
C ASP A 79 -2.20 9.66 -11.20
N PRO A 80 -1.52 10.82 -11.28
CA PRO A 80 -0.77 11.37 -10.16
C PRO A 80 -1.59 11.62 -8.90
N ARG A 81 -2.93 11.74 -9.01
CA ARG A 81 -3.83 11.94 -7.86
C ARG A 81 -3.92 10.71 -6.97
N SER A 82 -3.79 9.51 -7.53
CA SER A 82 -3.80 8.24 -6.77
C SER A 82 -2.62 8.09 -5.80
N TRP A 83 -1.62 8.97 -5.91
CA TRP A 83 -0.42 9.01 -5.07
C TRP A 83 -0.46 10.13 -4.03
N ARG A 84 -1.58 10.83 -3.88
CA ARG A 84 -1.76 11.92 -2.91
C ARG A 84 -2.57 11.42 -1.73
N GLY A 85 -2.30 11.99 -0.56
CA GLY A 85 -3.14 11.78 0.62
C GLY A 85 -4.58 12.29 0.39
N PRO A 86 -5.56 11.78 1.15
CA PRO A 86 -6.93 12.21 1.07
C PRO A 86 -6.97 13.72 1.32
N GLN A 87 -7.30 14.47 0.28
CA GLN A 87 -7.75 15.84 0.45
C GLN A 87 -9.19 15.70 0.97
N LEU A 88 -9.46 16.22 2.17
CA LEU A 88 -10.73 16.05 2.90
C LEU A 88 -11.90 16.83 2.27
N ASP A 89 -11.77 17.28 1.03
CA ASP A 89 -12.77 18.02 0.29
C ASP A 89 -13.82 17.09 -0.35
N ASP A 90 -15.07 17.57 -0.32
CA ASP A 90 -16.32 16.86 -0.67
C ASP A 90 -16.43 16.36 -2.13
N ASP A 91 -15.36 16.47 -2.93
CA ASP A 91 -15.35 16.17 -4.37
C ASP A 91 -15.16 14.68 -4.71
N GLY A 92 -15.31 13.79 -3.73
CA GLY A 92 -15.40 12.34 -3.99
C GLY A 92 -14.10 11.74 -4.55
N GLN A 93 -12.94 12.19 -4.08
CA GLN A 93 -11.68 11.57 -4.49
C GLN A 93 -11.61 10.11 -4.04
N HIS A 94 -11.34 9.24 -5.01
CA HIS A 94 -11.00 7.84 -4.78
C HIS A 94 -9.65 7.76 -4.07
N VAL A 95 -9.68 7.27 -2.84
CA VAL A 95 -8.46 6.96 -2.10
C VAL A 95 -8.05 5.54 -2.48
N LEU A 96 -6.80 5.33 -2.88
CA LEU A 96 -6.24 3.99 -2.99
C LEU A 96 -5.64 3.61 -1.64
N LEU A 97 -6.27 2.63 -1.01
CA LEU A 97 -5.82 2.04 0.24
C LEU A 97 -5.37 0.62 0.02
N PHE A 98 -4.46 0.14 0.85
CA PHE A 98 -4.04 -1.24 0.83
C PHE A 98 -3.97 -1.83 2.23
N ARG A 99 -4.06 -3.15 2.30
CA ARG A 99 -3.86 -3.93 3.52
C ARG A 99 -3.00 -5.14 3.20
N THR A 100 -2.21 -5.56 4.16
CA THR A 100 -1.43 -6.80 4.08
C THR A 100 -2.33 -8.00 4.31
N THR A 101 -2.30 -8.97 3.41
CA THR A 101 -3.10 -10.20 3.55
C THR A 101 -2.45 -11.15 4.56
N GLU A 102 -3.12 -12.24 4.92
CA GLU A 102 -2.51 -13.30 5.73
C GLU A 102 -1.26 -13.91 5.06
N ALA A 103 -1.30 -14.08 3.73
CA ALA A 103 -0.16 -14.57 2.94
C ALA A 103 0.99 -13.55 2.94
N GLY A 104 0.68 -12.26 2.79
CA GLY A 104 1.64 -11.17 2.93
C GLY A 104 2.31 -11.15 4.30
N LEU A 105 1.53 -11.29 5.37
CA LEU A 105 2.06 -11.33 6.73
C LEU A 105 2.94 -12.55 6.98
N ALA A 106 2.57 -13.72 6.42
CA ALA A 106 3.41 -14.91 6.48
C ALA A 106 4.75 -14.70 5.74
N ALA A 107 4.71 -14.08 4.56
CA ALA A 107 5.90 -13.76 3.77
C ALA A 107 6.80 -12.74 4.49
N TYR A 108 6.23 -11.69 5.09
CA TYR A 108 6.93 -10.73 5.94
C TYR A 108 7.65 -11.43 7.10
N ARG A 109 6.95 -12.29 7.85
CA ARG A 109 7.53 -13.06 8.97
C ARG A 109 8.69 -13.94 8.53
N ALA A 110 8.55 -14.61 7.39
CA ALA A 110 9.61 -15.44 6.83
C ALA A 110 10.84 -14.60 6.43
N ALA A 111 10.64 -13.40 5.89
CA ALA A 111 11.70 -12.51 5.45
C ALA A 111 12.46 -11.85 6.61
N THR A 112 11.76 -11.46 7.68
CA THR A 112 12.36 -10.73 8.83
C THR A 112 12.75 -11.64 9.98
N GLY A 113 12.31 -12.90 9.98
CA GLY A 113 12.44 -13.79 11.13
C GLY A 113 11.52 -13.41 12.30
N TRP A 114 10.56 -12.50 12.09
CA TRP A 114 9.63 -12.07 13.13
C TRP A 114 8.74 -13.22 13.61
N ARG A 115 8.58 -13.32 14.93
CA ARG A 115 7.68 -14.28 15.59
C ARG A 115 6.68 -13.50 16.45
N ALA A 116 5.41 -13.90 16.42
CA ALA A 116 4.37 -13.26 17.24
C ALA A 116 4.78 -13.29 18.73
N GLY A 117 4.80 -12.12 19.39
CA GLY A 117 5.26 -11.95 20.78
C GLY A 117 6.77 -11.69 20.95
N GLY A 118 7.53 -11.61 19.86
CA GLY A 118 8.93 -11.14 19.85
C GLY A 118 9.03 -9.63 19.62
N ALA A 119 10.16 -9.03 20.01
CA ALA A 119 10.47 -7.63 19.71
C ALA A 119 10.34 -7.35 18.20
N GLU A 120 9.82 -6.19 17.84
CA GLU A 120 9.78 -5.71 16.46
C GLU A 120 11.19 -5.72 15.87
N PRO A 121 11.41 -6.41 14.74
CA PRO A 121 12.66 -6.33 14.02
C PRO A 121 12.62 -5.03 13.22
N ARG A 122 13.12 -3.94 13.80
CA ARG A 122 13.47 -2.79 12.98
C ARG A 122 14.75 -3.12 12.22
N GLY A 123 14.69 -2.98 10.90
CA GLY A 123 15.82 -3.05 9.99
C GLY A 123 16.73 -1.83 10.10
#